data_AF-A0A357N8V9-F1
#
_entry.id   AF-A0A357N8V9-F1
#
_cell.length_a   1.000
_cell.length_b   1.000
_cell.length_c   1.000
_cell.angle_alpha   90.00
_cell.angle_beta   90.00
_cell.angle_gamma   90.00
#
_symmetry.space_group_name_H-M   'P 1'
#
loop_
_entity.id
_entity.type
_entity.pdbx_description
1 polymer ?
#
loop_
_entity_poly.entity_id
_entity_poly.type
_entity_poly.pdbx_seq_one_letter_code
_entity_poly.pdbx_strand_id
1 'polypeptide(L)'
;NYERIKAMLRNYIAKMVADLIVYKCEHHIVRKIVHNTYYYFTEEERNIVYENALNILNAEELPMGSGRPSGRRNHILLKISDYLEDHYEIVIDGFINFRLKEYRLG
;
A
#
# COMPACT_ATOMS: atom_id res chain seq x y z
N ASN A 1 27.31 12.70 13.00
CA ASN A 1 26.17 12.49 13.92
C ASN A 1 24.83 12.86 13.27
N TYR A 2 24.74 13.97 12.52
CA TYR A 2 23.53 14.41 11.78
C TYR A 2 23.03 13.43 10.69
N GLU A 3 23.92 12.96 9.81
CA GLU A 3 23.55 12.05 8.71
C GLU A 3 22.88 10.75 9.19
N ARG A 4 23.32 10.23 10.33
CA ARG A 4 22.74 9.02 10.92
C ARG A 4 21.30 9.26 11.40
N ILE A 5 21.04 10.40 12.03
CA ILE A 5 19.69 10.79 12.49
C ILE A 5 18.77 11.01 11.29
N LYS A 6 19.27 11.68 10.25
CA LYS A 6 18.53 11.89 9.00
C LYS A 6 18.14 10.56 8.34
N ALA A 7 19.07 9.62 8.25
CA ALA A 7 18.80 8.28 7.72
C ALA A 7 17.78 7.50 8.59
N MET A 8 17.88 7.59 9.92
CA MET A 8 16.92 6.97 10.83
C MET A 8 15.50 7.54 10.65
N LEU A 9 15.39 8.87 10.54
CA LEU A 9 14.10 9.54 10.33
C LEU A 9 13.49 9.14 8.99
N ARG A 10 14.29 9.14 7.91
CA ARG A 10 13.84 8.70 6.58
C ARG A 10 13.30 7.27 6.62
N ASN A 11 14.03 6.35 7.25
CA ASN A 11 13.59 4.97 7.40
C ASN A 11 12.29 4.83 8.20
N TYR A 12 12.11 5.67 9.23
CA TYR A 12 10.88 5.69 10.01
C TYR A 12 9.70 6.20 9.19
N ILE A 13 9.88 7.31 8.48
CA ILE A 13 8.87 7.86 7.56
C ILE A 13 8.51 6.85 6.48
N ALA A 14 9.50 6.21 5.85
CA ALA A 14 9.26 5.21 4.81
C ALA A 14 8.41 4.04 5.30
N LYS A 15 8.67 3.54 6.52
CA LYS A 15 7.86 2.49 7.16
C LYS A 15 6.43 2.96 7.43
N MET A 16 6.27 4.14 8.03
CA MET A 16 4.94 4.69 8.32
C MET A 16 4.12 4.92 7.05
N VAL A 17 4.74 5.43 5.99
CA VAL A 17 4.06 5.67 4.72
C VAL A 17 3.70 4.34 4.05
N ALA A 18 4.57 3.33 4.11
CA ALA A 18 4.24 1.99 3.62
C ALA A 18 3.01 1.41 4.36
N ASP A 19 2.97 1.53 5.69
CA ASP A 19 1.82 1.10 6.49
C ASP A 19 0.55 1.90 6.13
N LEU A 20 0.66 3.21 5.95
CA LEU A 20 -0.46 4.05 5.52
C LEU A 20 -1.04 3.58 4.18
N ILE A 21 -0.18 3.29 3.20
CA ILE A 21 -0.61 2.82 1.89
C ILE A 21 -1.34 1.50 2.04
N VAL A 22 -0.70 0.50 2.66
CA VAL A 22 -1.23 -0.86 2.83
C VAL A 22 -2.56 -0.87 3.58
N TYR A 23 -2.62 -0.24 4.75
CA TYR A 23 -3.77 -0.38 5.65
C TYR A 23 -4.88 0.64 5.43
N LYS A 24 -4.66 1.68 4.59
CA LYS A 24 -5.69 2.70 4.31
C LYS A 24 -5.91 2.94 2.83
N CYS A 25 -4.86 3.27 2.07
CA CYS A 25 -5.03 3.66 0.68
C CYS A 25 -5.54 2.48 -0.16
N GLU A 26 -5.03 1.28 0.07
CA GLU A 26 -5.49 0.09 -0.66
C GLU A 26 -6.95 -0.25 -0.39
N HIS A 27 -7.39 -0.14 0.85
CA HIS A 27 -8.80 -0.34 1.20
C HIS A 27 -9.69 0.61 0.38
N HIS A 28 -9.29 1.87 0.23
CA HIS A 28 -10.01 2.81 -0.62
C HIS A 28 -9.99 2.41 -2.10
N ILE A 29 -8.84 1.96 -2.60
CA ILE A 29 -8.67 1.50 -4.00
C ILE A 29 -9.57 0.28 -4.26
N VAL A 30 -9.54 -0.74 -3.40
CA VAL A 30 -10.38 -1.94 -3.51
C VAL A 30 -11.86 -1.58 -3.49
N ARG A 31 -12.29 -0.71 -2.56
CA ARG A 31 -13.69 -0.25 -2.51
C ARG A 31 -14.11 0.44 -3.82
N LYS A 32 -13.25 1.28 -4.37
CA LYS A 32 -13.50 1.96 -5.65
C LYS A 32 -13.59 0.97 -6.83
N ILE A 33 -12.71 -0.03 -6.87
CA ILE A 33 -12.74 -1.09 -7.89
C ILE A 33 -14.06 -1.86 -7.78
N VAL A 34 -14.43 -2.32 -6.59
CA VAL A 34 -15.68 -3.08 -6.38
C VAL A 34 -16.91 -2.26 -6.79
N HIS A 35 -16.97 -0.98 -6.42
CA HIS A 35 -18.08 -0.12 -6.77
C HIS A 35 -18.22 0.09 -8.29
N ASN A 36 -17.09 0.25 -8.99
CA ASN A 36 -17.09 0.45 -10.44
C ASN A 36 -17.38 -0.84 -11.21
N THR A 37 -16.78 -1.95 -10.80
CA THR A 37 -16.90 -3.25 -11.49
C THR A 37 -18.26 -3.89 -11.25
N TYR A 38 -18.78 -3.82 -10.03
CA TYR A 38 -20.06 -4.41 -9.62
C TYR A 38 -21.12 -3.32 -9.39
N TYR A 39 -21.22 -2.35 -10.31
CA TYR A 39 -22.14 -1.22 -10.17
C TYR A 39 -23.63 -1.64 -10.08
N TYR A 40 -23.97 -2.81 -10.62
CA TYR A 40 -25.32 -3.39 -10.65
C TYR A 40 -25.68 -4.19 -9.38
N PHE A 41 -24.70 -4.46 -8.51
CA PHE A 41 -24.94 -5.10 -7.20
C PHE A 41 -25.53 -4.11 -6.20
N THR A 42 -26.26 -4.64 -5.21
CA THR A 42 -26.64 -3.86 -4.03
C THR A 42 -25.42 -3.50 -3.19
N GLU A 43 -25.59 -2.58 -2.24
CA GLU A 43 -24.48 -2.19 -1.37
C GLU A 43 -24.03 -3.34 -0.46
N GLU A 44 -24.96 -4.19 -0.02
CA GLU A 44 -24.68 -5.39 0.77
C GLU A 44 -23.86 -6.39 -0.03
N GLU A 45 -24.24 -6.66 -1.27
CA GLU A 45 -23.51 -7.56 -2.18
C GLU A 45 -22.11 -7.02 -2.48
N ARG A 46 -21.97 -5.72 -2.76
CA ARG A 46 -20.67 -5.07 -2.94
C ARG A 46 -19.79 -5.17 -1.69
N ASN A 47 -20.37 -4.98 -0.51
CA ASN A 47 -19.61 -5.10 0.73
C ASN A 47 -19.09 -6.53 0.94
N ILE A 48 -19.86 -7.57 0.58
CA ILE A 48 -19.38 -8.97 0.62
C ILE A 48 -18.17 -9.15 -0.31
N VAL A 49 -18.23 -8.65 -1.54
CA VAL A 49 -17.10 -8.72 -2.50
C VAL A 49 -15.88 -7.96 -1.97
N TYR A 50 -16.08 -6.76 -1.43
CA TYR A 50 -15.03 -5.94 -0.85
C TYR A 50 -14.31 -6.64 0.31
N GLU A 51 -15.05 -7.20 1.28
CA GLU A 51 -14.47 -7.91 2.41
C GLU A 51 -13.72 -9.16 1.96
N ASN A 52 -14.26 -9.92 1.00
CA ASN A 52 -13.58 -11.08 0.43
C ASN A 52 -12.27 -10.68 -0.27
N ALA A 53 -12.28 -9.60 -1.05
CA ALA A 53 -11.09 -9.10 -1.72
C ALA A 53 -10.01 -8.66 -0.71
N LEU A 54 -10.39 -7.97 0.36
CA LEU A 54 -9.46 -7.60 1.43
C LEU A 54 -8.91 -8.82 2.17
N ASN A 55 -9.74 -9.83 2.44
CA ASN A 55 -9.28 -11.06 3.10
C ASN A 55 -8.22 -11.78 2.27
N ILE A 56 -8.40 -11.86 0.95
CA ILE A 56 -7.40 -12.44 0.03
C ILE A 56 -6.13 -11.58 0.05
N LEU A 57 -6.27 -10.27 -0.13
CA LEU A 57 -5.14 -9.33 -0.17
C LEU A 57 -4.30 -9.32 1.12
N ASN A 58 -4.95 -9.51 2.27
CA ASN A 58 -4.30 -9.58 3.57
C ASN A 58 -3.75 -10.97 3.89
N ALA A 59 -4.35 -12.05 3.37
CA ALA A 59 -3.83 -13.41 3.53
C ALA A 59 -2.48 -13.57 2.79
N GLU A 60 -2.32 -12.96 1.61
CA GLU A 60 -1.06 -12.90 0.87
C GLU A 60 0.03 -12.09 1.62
N GLU A 61 -0.38 -11.23 2.57
CA GLU A 61 0.49 -10.39 3.38
C GLU A 61 0.99 -11.10 4.66
N LEU A 62 0.51 -12.31 4.97
CA LEU A 62 1.01 -13.04 6.13
C LEU A 62 2.36 -13.69 5.80
N PRO A 63 3.39 -13.52 6.67
CA PRO A 63 4.67 -14.17 6.44
C PRO A 63 4.49 -15.69 6.55
N MET A 64 4.71 -16.39 5.45
CA MET A 64 4.88 -17.84 5.45
C MET A 64 6.16 -18.19 6.23
N GLY A 65 6.05 -18.26 7.56
CA GLY A 65 7.01 -18.88 8.48
C GLY A 65 8.42 -18.27 8.61
N SER A 66 8.77 -17.14 7.97
CA SER A 66 10.18 -16.72 7.83
C SER A 66 10.57 -15.35 8.41
N GLY A 67 9.67 -14.66 9.12
CA GLY A 67 10.01 -13.38 9.79
C GLY A 67 10.43 -12.24 8.85
N ARG A 68 10.25 -12.40 7.53
CA ARG A 68 10.42 -11.33 6.55
C ARG A 68 9.12 -10.54 6.42
N PRO A 69 9.17 -9.20 6.29
CA PRO A 69 8.01 -8.46 5.86
C PRO A 69 7.58 -8.99 4.49
N SER A 70 6.34 -9.44 4.46
CA SER A 70 5.47 -9.67 3.31
C SER A 70 5.82 -8.93 2.03
N GLY A 71 5.59 -9.60 0.88
CA GLY A 71 6.07 -9.15 -0.42
C GLY A 71 5.58 -7.76 -0.82
N ARG A 72 4.30 -7.45 -0.60
CA ARG A 72 3.68 -6.20 -1.05
C ARG A 72 4.08 -5.01 -0.19
N ARG A 73 3.94 -5.08 1.14
CA ARG A 73 4.44 -3.99 2.03
C ARG A 73 5.93 -3.76 1.87
N ASN A 74 6.74 -4.82 1.75
CA ASN A 74 8.18 -4.68 1.57
C ASN A 74 8.51 -4.02 0.23
N HIS A 75 7.81 -4.39 -0.84
CA HIS A 75 7.95 -3.76 -2.15
C HIS A 75 7.60 -2.26 -2.12
N ILE A 76 6.49 -1.90 -1.48
CA ILE A 76 6.10 -0.50 -1.27
C ILE A 76 7.18 0.24 -0.47
N LEU A 77 7.67 -0.36 0.63
CA LEU A 77 8.71 0.22 1.48
C LEU A 77 10.00 0.49 0.70
N LEU A 78 10.44 -0.45 -0.16
CA LEU A 78 11.62 -0.26 -1.00
C LEU A 78 11.42 0.92 -1.95
N LYS A 79 10.29 0.97 -2.67
CA LYS A 79 9.98 2.10 -3.57
C LYS A 79 9.92 3.45 -2.85
N ILE A 80 9.38 3.51 -1.63
CA ILE A 80 9.35 4.75 -0.83
C ILE A 80 10.76 5.11 -0.36
N SER A 81 11.53 4.12 0.10
CA SER A 81 12.89 4.35 0.59
C SER A 81 13.77 4.93 -0.52
N ASP A 82 13.72 4.33 -1.71
CA ASP A 82 14.42 4.80 -2.91
C ASP A 82 13.99 6.23 -3.29
N TYR A 83 12.68 6.51 -3.25
CA TYR A 83 12.18 7.85 -3.59
C TYR A 83 12.65 8.92 -2.60
N LEU A 84 12.66 8.62 -1.30
CA LEU A 84 13.09 9.53 -0.25
C LEU A 84 14.62 9.70 -0.16
N GLU A 85 15.41 8.99 -0.97
CA GLU A 85 16.85 9.27 -1.09
C GLU A 85 17.08 10.65 -1.70
N ASP A 86 16.32 10.97 -2.75
CA ASP A 86 16.47 12.21 -3.53
C ASP A 86 15.37 13.24 -3.27
N HIS A 87 14.29 12.86 -2.58
CA HIS A 87 13.12 13.72 -2.37
C HIS A 87 12.78 13.87 -0.89
N TYR A 88 12.49 15.11 -0.47
CA TYR A 88 12.09 15.43 0.90
C TYR A 88 10.58 15.53 1.10
N GLU A 89 9.80 15.48 0.01
CA GLU A 89 8.36 15.58 0.01
C GLU A 89 7.75 14.43 -0.81
N ILE A 90 6.64 13.89 -0.31
CA ILE A 90 5.90 12.82 -0.97
C ILE A 90 4.41 13.17 -1.04
N VAL A 91 3.90 13.30 -2.27
CA VAL A 91 2.47 13.38 -2.53
C VAL A 91 1.95 11.95 -2.68
N ILE A 92 1.26 11.43 -1.67
CA ILE A 92 0.85 10.01 -1.57
C ILE A 92 0.04 9.56 -2.80
N ASP A 93 -0.98 10.33 -3.19
CA ASP A 93 -1.81 9.98 -4.36
C ASP A 93 -1.00 9.93 -5.65
N GLY A 94 -0.09 10.89 -5.85
CA GLY A 94 0.82 10.89 -6.98
C GLY A 94 1.75 9.68 -6.95
N PHE A 95 2.32 9.38 -5.79
CA PHE A 95 3.20 8.22 -5.60
C PHE A 95 2.49 6.91 -5.96
N ILE A 96 1.29 6.69 -5.46
CA ILE A 96 0.49 5.49 -5.80
C ILE A 96 0.24 5.45 -7.32
N ASN A 97 -0.21 6.55 -7.92
CA ASN A 97 -0.59 6.58 -9.33
C ASN A 97 0.59 6.43 -10.31
N PHE A 98 1.79 6.87 -9.93
CA PHE A 98 2.94 6.93 -10.84
C PHE A 98 4.07 5.95 -10.49
N ARG A 99 4.27 5.61 -9.21
CA ARG A 99 5.34 4.72 -8.74
C ARG A 99 4.82 3.33 -8.37
N LEU A 100 3.54 3.20 -8.02
CA LEU A 100 2.87 1.92 -7.79
C LEU A 100 1.93 1.57 -8.95
N LYS A 101 2.41 1.68 -10.20
CA LYS A 101 1.58 1.47 -11.41
C LYS A 101 0.93 0.08 -11.48
N GLU A 102 1.52 -0.93 -10.84
CA GLU A 102 0.90 -2.25 -10.72
C GLU A 102 -0.49 -2.21 -10.05
N TYR A 103 -0.83 -1.17 -9.28
CA TYR A 103 -2.17 -0.95 -8.71
C TYR A 103 -3.22 -0.51 -9.73
N ARG A 104 -2.81 -0.19 -10.96
CA ARG A 104 -3.69 0.26 -12.04
C ARG A 104 -3.87 -0.81 -13.12
N LEU A 105 -3.09 -1.89 -13.06
CA LEU A 105 -3.10 -2.98 -14.03
C LEU A 105 -3.82 -4.18 -13.40
N GLY A 106 -5.13 -4.01 -13.23
CA GLY A 106 -6.09 -5.08 -12.97
C GLY A 106 -7.24 -4.92 -13.95
#